data_AF-A0A2Z6QVG1-F1
#
_entry.id   AF-A0A2Z6QVG1-F1
#
_cell.length_a   1.000
_cell.length_b   1.000
_cell.length_c   1.000
_cell.angle_alpha   90.00
_cell.angle_beta   90.00
_cell.angle_gamma   90.00
#
_symmetry.space_group_name_H-M   'P 1'
#
loop_
_entity.id
_entity.type
_entity.pdbx_description
1 polymer ?
#
loop_
_entity_poly.entity_id
_entity_poly.type
_entity_poly.pdbx_seq_one_letter_code
_entity_poly.pdbx_strand_id
1 'polypeptide(L)'
;MTLPSAWNVEGYESLRMDSDGLLQLSEGCELKGSTHVISNHPVPSECELFYFEVNDIDGSLYVIGFCEAAASLYSLNNVSEKNPHGIWGYLSKGTFEYCFKPRAGYFPSHPTFSAGDTIGCGINVYDRTVFFTKNGDHLGIAFSDDAFSYKKGMLYPFIGLSGSKSISTKVNFGSNKFTYTAMIIDGDRFVEVTFKQIKFLEEKLTKLQQENQNKEEEWKKASKKSYAQKELIQANKKIEKLENELANCNKIKTELKEKEKEIINYQQKLKSAEKKLEQISNILKK
;
A
#
# COMPACT_ATOMS: atom_id res chain seq x y z
N MET A 1 13.81 9.37 -5.97
CA MET A 1 12.40 8.93 -6.00
C MET A 1 11.99 8.58 -4.58
N THR A 2 10.85 9.08 -4.11
CA THR A 2 10.43 8.88 -2.72
C THR A 2 9.04 8.25 -2.72
N LEU A 3 8.93 7.06 -2.11
CA LEU A 3 7.66 6.36 -1.95
C LEU A 3 6.85 6.96 -0.80
N PRO A 4 5.51 6.84 -0.82
CA PRO A 4 4.68 7.03 0.37
C PRO A 4 5.22 6.17 1.51
N SER A 5 5.44 6.77 2.67
CA SER A 5 6.01 6.07 3.82
C SER A 5 5.30 6.38 5.13
N ALA A 6 4.46 7.42 5.16
CA ALA A 6 3.78 7.88 6.35
C ALA A 6 2.60 8.80 5.96
N TRP A 7 1.63 8.99 6.86
CA TRP A 7 0.60 10.01 6.69
C TRP A 7 1.17 11.41 6.91
N ASN A 8 0.78 12.38 6.09
CA ASN A 8 1.07 13.78 6.35
C ASN A 8 0.08 14.33 7.39
N VAL A 9 0.56 14.51 8.62
CA VAL A 9 -0.20 15.09 9.73
C VAL A 9 0.16 16.55 9.99
N GLU A 10 0.99 17.16 9.13
CA GLU A 10 1.29 18.59 9.22
C GLU A 10 0.02 19.42 9.00
N GLY A 11 -0.21 20.40 9.87
CA GLY A 11 -1.45 21.21 9.86
C GLY A 11 -2.62 20.62 10.66
N TYR A 12 -2.51 19.39 11.17
CA TYR A 12 -3.52 18.82 12.08
C TYR A 12 -3.11 19.01 13.53
N GLU A 13 -3.82 19.88 14.26
CA GLU A 13 -3.51 20.16 15.67
C GLU A 13 -3.64 18.91 16.56
N SER A 14 -4.66 18.10 16.29
CA SER A 14 -5.04 16.95 17.11
C SER A 14 -4.51 15.60 16.65
N LEU A 15 -3.96 15.46 15.44
CA LEU A 15 -3.45 14.17 14.94
C LEU A 15 -1.95 14.04 15.14
N ARG A 16 -1.52 12.82 15.48
CA ARG A 16 -0.11 12.45 15.65
C ARG A 16 0.13 11.10 15.00
N MET A 17 1.34 10.90 14.51
CA MET A 17 1.79 9.64 13.94
C MET A 17 3.07 9.22 14.62
N ASP A 18 3.16 7.95 15.02
CA ASP A 18 4.37 7.39 15.61
C ASP A 18 5.32 6.81 14.55
N SER A 19 6.44 6.25 15.01
CA SER A 19 7.46 5.65 14.13
C SER A 19 7.03 4.33 13.47
N ASP A 20 5.99 3.67 14.01
CA ASP A 20 5.49 2.39 13.53
C ASP A 20 4.30 2.54 12.57
N GLY A 21 3.90 3.79 12.27
CA GLY A 21 2.81 4.13 11.36
C GLY A 21 1.44 4.17 12.04
N LEU A 22 1.38 4.16 13.37
CA LEU A 22 0.12 4.36 14.10
C LEU A 22 -0.28 5.83 14.03
N LEU A 23 -1.47 6.09 13.48
CA LEU A 23 -2.15 7.38 13.51
C LEU A 23 -3.09 7.41 14.71
N GLN A 24 -2.94 8.44 15.54
CA GLN A 24 -3.71 8.61 16.76
C GLN A 24 -4.02 10.08 17.06
N LEU A 25 -4.92 10.30 18.03
CA LEU A 25 -5.15 11.63 18.58
C LEU A 25 -4.04 11.99 19.59
N SER A 26 -3.71 13.28 19.64
CA SER A 26 -2.97 13.85 20.77
C SER A 26 -3.74 13.63 22.07
N GLU A 27 -3.01 13.47 23.17
CA GLU A 27 -3.60 13.26 24.48
C GLU A 27 -4.60 14.38 24.84
N GLY A 28 -5.80 13.99 25.27
CA GLY A 28 -6.88 14.91 25.63
C GLY A 28 -7.59 15.59 24.45
N CYS A 29 -7.21 15.31 23.21
CA CYS A 29 -7.93 15.80 22.03
C CYS A 29 -9.05 14.85 21.62
N GLU A 30 -10.03 15.41 20.89
CA GLU A 30 -11.09 14.67 20.21
C GLU A 30 -11.18 15.17 18.76
N LEU A 31 -11.56 14.28 17.84
CA LEU A 31 -11.86 14.69 16.46
C LEU A 31 -13.33 15.09 16.38
N LYS A 32 -13.59 16.37 16.11
CA LYS A 32 -14.95 16.89 15.88
C LYS A 32 -15.31 16.82 14.40
N GLY A 33 -16.28 15.98 14.05
CA GLY A 33 -16.72 15.80 12.67
C GLY A 33 -15.75 14.97 11.82
N SER A 34 -15.93 14.98 10.50
CA SER A 34 -15.12 14.18 9.58
C SER A 34 -13.88 14.95 9.10
N THR A 35 -12.78 14.23 8.92
CA THR A 35 -11.54 14.73 8.32
C THR A 35 -10.93 13.67 7.42
N HIS A 36 -9.81 13.99 6.78
CA HIS A 36 -9.01 13.05 6.01
C HIS A 36 -7.54 13.27 6.25
N VAL A 37 -6.71 12.27 5.93
CA VAL A 37 -5.26 12.44 5.80
C VAL A 37 -4.78 11.77 4.52
N ILE A 38 -3.70 12.31 3.95
CA ILE A 38 -3.04 11.78 2.75
C ILE A 38 -1.59 11.42 3.09
N SER A 39 -0.95 10.61 2.26
CA SER A 39 0.47 10.29 2.45
C SER A 39 1.39 11.50 2.27
N ASN A 40 2.58 11.43 2.84
CA ASN A 40 3.65 12.43 2.68
C ASN A 40 4.16 12.59 1.24
N HIS A 41 4.00 11.56 0.40
CA HIS A 41 4.40 11.57 -1.00
C HIS A 41 3.32 10.93 -1.89
N PRO A 42 3.22 11.31 -3.17
CA PRO A 42 2.35 10.61 -4.12
C PRO A 42 2.90 9.22 -4.44
N VAL A 43 2.05 8.37 -5.01
CA VAL A 43 2.49 7.15 -5.69
C VAL A 43 3.41 7.56 -6.85
N PRO A 44 4.69 7.13 -6.86
CA PRO A 44 5.60 7.43 -7.94
C PRO A 44 5.06 6.90 -9.26
N SER A 45 5.31 7.66 -10.31
CA SER A 45 4.79 7.39 -11.64
C SER A 45 5.40 6.16 -12.32
N GLU A 46 6.50 5.68 -11.77
CA GLU A 46 7.30 4.54 -12.16
C GLU A 46 6.87 3.26 -11.44
N CYS A 47 6.01 3.36 -10.42
CA CYS A 47 5.39 2.21 -9.80
C CYS A 47 4.30 1.65 -10.72
N GLU A 48 4.54 0.47 -11.29
CA GLU A 48 3.52 -0.26 -12.07
C GLU A 48 2.41 -0.80 -11.17
N LEU A 49 2.77 -1.17 -9.94
CA LEU A 49 1.85 -1.60 -8.89
C LEU A 49 2.24 -0.90 -7.60
N PHE A 50 1.27 -0.31 -6.93
CA PHE A 50 1.43 0.23 -5.59
C PHE A 50 0.31 -0.29 -4.70
N TYR A 51 0.64 -0.67 -3.47
CA TYR A 51 -0.31 -1.22 -2.51
C TYR A 51 0.06 -0.80 -1.09
N PHE A 52 -0.96 -0.53 -0.28
CA PHE A 52 -0.81 -0.28 1.15
C PHE A 52 -1.96 -0.89 1.93
N GLU A 53 -1.74 -1.14 3.22
CA GLU A 53 -2.77 -1.61 4.16
C GLU A 53 -2.96 -0.63 5.30
N VAL A 54 -4.18 -0.61 5.83
CA VAL A 54 -4.51 -0.02 7.12
C VAL A 54 -5.02 -1.14 8.03
N ASN A 55 -4.35 -1.30 9.16
CA ASN A 55 -4.58 -2.29 10.19
C ASN A 55 -4.98 -1.59 11.50
N ASP A 56 -5.26 -2.37 12.55
CA ASP A 56 -5.54 -1.88 13.91
C ASP A 56 -6.64 -0.79 13.94
N ILE A 57 -7.63 -0.91 13.05
CA ILE A 57 -8.74 0.04 12.90
C ILE A 57 -9.60 -0.03 14.18
N ASP A 58 -9.98 1.13 14.72
CA ASP A 58 -10.88 1.25 15.89
C ASP A 58 -12.35 1.55 15.55
N GLY A 59 -12.65 1.89 14.29
CA GLY A 59 -13.98 2.27 13.80
C GLY A 59 -14.09 3.74 13.35
N SER A 60 -13.04 4.54 13.56
CA SER A 60 -12.98 5.92 13.03
C SER A 60 -12.75 5.99 11.52
N LEU A 61 -12.08 4.99 10.94
CA LEU A 61 -11.87 4.89 9.50
C LEU A 61 -13.20 4.62 8.78
N TYR A 62 -13.64 5.57 7.95
CA TYR A 62 -14.88 5.40 7.17
C TYR A 62 -14.63 5.26 5.66
N VAL A 63 -13.45 5.65 5.17
CA VAL A 63 -13.06 5.48 3.77
C VAL A 63 -11.55 5.32 3.63
N ILE A 64 -11.12 4.48 2.69
CA ILE A 64 -9.72 4.29 2.29
C ILE A 64 -9.64 4.31 0.76
N GLY A 65 -8.58 4.86 0.20
CA GLY A 65 -8.48 4.99 -1.24
C GLY A 65 -7.26 5.76 -1.75
N PHE A 66 -7.42 6.32 -2.93
CA PHE A 66 -6.50 7.28 -3.53
C PHE A 66 -7.20 8.59 -3.82
N CYS A 67 -6.49 9.70 -3.71
CA CYS A 67 -6.96 11.01 -4.12
C CYS A 67 -5.95 11.78 -4.98
N GLU A 68 -6.43 12.66 -5.84
CA GLU A 68 -5.59 13.66 -6.50
C GLU A 68 -5.15 14.75 -5.51
N ALA A 69 -3.97 15.35 -5.73
CA ALA A 69 -3.47 16.46 -4.91
C ALA A 69 -4.44 17.67 -4.85
N ALA A 70 -5.17 17.94 -5.92
CA ALA A 70 -6.19 19.00 -5.91
C ALA A 70 -7.39 18.63 -5.03
N ALA A 71 -7.74 17.34 -4.95
CA ALA A 71 -8.85 16.85 -4.12
C ALA A 71 -8.53 16.96 -2.63
N SER A 72 -7.25 16.79 -2.23
CA SER A 72 -6.85 16.82 -0.82
C SER A 72 -6.97 18.19 -0.17
N LEU A 73 -7.06 19.27 -0.96
CA LEU A 73 -7.24 20.64 -0.47
C LEU A 73 -8.69 20.98 -0.12
N TYR A 74 -9.66 20.15 -0.50
CA TYR A 74 -11.06 20.39 -0.22
C TYR A 74 -11.52 19.58 0.99
N SER A 75 -12.27 20.24 1.88
CA SER A 75 -13.05 19.53 2.89
C SER A 75 -13.99 18.55 2.20
N LEU A 76 -14.10 17.34 2.72
CA LEU A 76 -15.01 16.27 2.24
C LEU A 76 -16.48 16.76 2.14
N ASN A 77 -16.82 17.84 2.86
CA ASN A 77 -18.13 18.46 2.86
C ASN A 77 -18.38 19.47 1.72
N ASN A 78 -17.38 19.79 0.89
CA ASN A 78 -17.42 20.83 -0.15
C ASN A 78 -17.22 20.31 -1.59
N VAL A 79 -17.56 19.05 -1.86
CA VAL A 79 -17.52 18.49 -3.23
C VAL A 79 -18.67 19.09 -4.06
N SER A 80 -18.43 20.25 -4.68
CA SER A 80 -19.40 20.86 -5.60
C SER A 80 -19.47 20.10 -6.94
N GLU A 81 -20.65 20.00 -7.53
CA GLU A 81 -20.90 19.27 -8.78
C GLU A 81 -20.09 19.78 -9.99
N LYS A 82 -19.53 20.98 -9.91
CA LYS A 82 -18.85 21.64 -11.03
C LYS A 82 -17.37 21.26 -11.19
N ASN A 83 -16.76 20.58 -10.21
CA ASN A 83 -15.38 20.07 -10.29
C ASN A 83 -15.24 18.79 -9.45
N PRO A 84 -15.54 17.59 -9.98
CA PRO A 84 -15.40 16.34 -9.24
C PRO A 84 -13.91 15.98 -9.13
N HIS A 85 -13.26 16.36 -8.04
CA HIS A 85 -11.84 16.06 -7.83
C HIS A 85 -11.62 14.61 -7.41
N GLY A 86 -10.70 13.92 -8.09
CA GLY A 86 -10.60 12.46 -8.13
C GLY A 86 -10.28 11.81 -6.78
N ILE A 87 -11.31 11.29 -6.11
CA ILE A 87 -11.20 10.39 -4.96
C ILE A 87 -11.80 9.05 -5.37
N TRP A 88 -11.02 7.98 -5.24
CA TRP A 88 -11.43 6.60 -5.50
C TRP A 88 -11.36 5.85 -4.18
N GLY A 89 -12.51 5.66 -3.54
CA GLY A 89 -12.59 5.20 -2.16
C GLY A 89 -13.45 3.97 -1.96
N TYR A 90 -13.04 3.14 -1.01
CA TYR A 90 -13.85 2.08 -0.42
C TYR A 90 -14.34 2.52 0.95
N LEU A 91 -15.66 2.61 1.11
CA LEU A 91 -16.29 3.07 2.34
C LEU A 91 -16.61 1.90 3.27
N SER A 92 -16.61 2.16 4.58
CA SER A 92 -16.90 1.19 5.63
C SER A 92 -18.26 0.50 5.49
N LYS A 93 -19.21 1.15 4.81
CA LYS A 93 -20.53 0.60 4.46
C LYS A 93 -20.52 -0.40 3.30
N GLY A 94 -19.37 -0.78 2.75
CA GLY A 94 -19.27 -1.81 1.71
C GLY A 94 -19.44 -1.31 0.27
N THR A 95 -19.16 -0.03 0.01
CA THR A 95 -19.34 0.59 -1.30
C THR A 95 -18.04 1.16 -1.86
N PHE A 96 -17.82 0.96 -3.15
CA PHE A 96 -16.79 1.68 -3.91
C PHE A 96 -17.40 2.95 -4.51
N GLU A 97 -16.85 4.10 -4.18
CA GLU A 97 -17.37 5.40 -4.58
C GLU A 97 -16.29 6.26 -5.24
N TYR A 98 -16.70 6.96 -6.31
CA TYR A 98 -15.90 8.02 -6.92
C TYR A 98 -16.44 9.37 -6.44
N CYS A 99 -15.62 10.18 -5.77
CA CYS A 99 -16.02 11.48 -5.22
C CYS A 99 -17.28 11.40 -4.33
N PHE A 100 -17.40 10.35 -3.51
CA PHE A 100 -18.57 10.07 -2.64
C PHE A 100 -19.90 9.90 -3.38
N LYS A 101 -19.83 9.60 -4.68
CA LYS A 101 -20.99 9.21 -5.47
C LYS A 101 -20.88 7.72 -5.76
N PRO A 102 -21.94 6.93 -5.45
CA PRO A 102 -22.01 5.54 -5.89
C PRO A 102 -21.84 5.48 -7.41
N ARG A 103 -21.09 4.50 -7.89
CA ARG A 103 -21.01 4.24 -9.32
C ARG A 103 -22.39 3.77 -9.80
N ALA A 104 -22.93 4.40 -10.86
CA ALA A 104 -24.19 3.98 -11.45
C ALA A 104 -24.13 2.50 -11.87
N GLY A 105 -25.12 1.70 -11.45
CA GLY A 105 -25.18 0.26 -11.71
C GLY A 105 -24.39 -0.62 -10.73
N TYR A 106 -23.73 -0.04 -9.73
CA TYR A 106 -22.98 -0.76 -8.70
C TYR A 106 -23.70 -0.67 -7.35
N PHE A 107 -24.40 -1.74 -6.98
CA PHE A 107 -25.11 -1.84 -5.70
C PHE A 107 -24.13 -2.18 -4.56
N PRO A 108 -24.42 -1.82 -3.29
CA PRO A 108 -23.61 -2.24 -2.13
C PRO A 108 -23.54 -3.77 -2.12
N SER A 109 -22.41 -4.31 -2.54
CA SER A 109 -22.21 -5.75 -2.79
C SER A 109 -20.87 -6.26 -2.25
N HIS A 110 -20.11 -5.40 -1.58
CA HIS A 110 -18.86 -5.76 -0.94
C HIS A 110 -19.02 -5.79 0.59
N PRO A 111 -18.19 -6.57 1.29
CA PRO A 111 -18.25 -6.65 2.75
C PRO A 111 -18.18 -5.26 3.38
N THR A 112 -18.87 -5.02 4.48
CA THR A 112 -18.55 -3.85 5.32
C THR A 112 -17.19 -4.03 5.98
N PHE A 113 -16.59 -2.97 6.50
CA PHE A 113 -15.43 -3.09 7.39
C PHE A 113 -15.56 -2.24 8.64
N SER A 114 -14.93 -2.70 9.72
CA SER A 114 -15.03 -2.09 11.04
C SER A 114 -13.77 -2.32 11.86
N ALA A 115 -13.87 -2.10 13.18
CA ALA A 115 -12.75 -2.28 14.09
C ALA A 115 -12.15 -3.69 14.00
N GLY A 116 -10.82 -3.78 14.03
CA GLY A 116 -10.06 -5.04 13.95
C GLY A 116 -9.84 -5.59 12.54
N ASP A 117 -10.52 -5.08 11.51
CA ASP A 117 -10.24 -5.47 10.13
C ASP A 117 -8.91 -4.88 9.64
N THR A 118 -8.33 -5.52 8.62
CA THR A 118 -7.26 -4.99 7.78
C THR A 118 -7.81 -4.69 6.40
N ILE A 119 -7.67 -3.44 5.94
CA ILE A 119 -8.14 -3.03 4.61
C ILE A 119 -6.97 -2.59 3.76
N GLY A 120 -6.83 -3.21 2.60
CA GLY A 120 -5.81 -2.88 1.62
C GLY A 120 -6.37 -2.12 0.44
N CYS A 121 -5.52 -1.31 -0.16
CA CYS A 121 -5.82 -0.51 -1.33
C CYS A 121 -4.67 -0.60 -2.32
N GLY A 122 -4.97 -1.03 -3.54
CA GLY A 122 -3.99 -1.26 -4.59
C GLY A 122 -4.32 -0.50 -5.86
N ILE A 123 -3.29 0.01 -6.52
CA ILE A 123 -3.37 0.61 -7.84
C ILE A 123 -2.40 -0.13 -8.76
N ASN A 124 -2.94 -0.63 -9.86
CA ASN A 124 -2.17 -1.10 -11.00
C ASN A 124 -2.16 0.03 -12.02
N VAL A 125 -1.01 0.70 -12.14
CA VAL A 125 -0.82 1.87 -13.01
C VAL A 125 -0.78 1.45 -14.48
N TYR A 126 -0.34 0.21 -14.77
CA TYR A 126 -0.30 -0.34 -16.12
C TYR A 126 -1.72 -0.60 -16.66
N ASP A 127 -2.52 -1.36 -15.91
CA ASP A 127 -3.92 -1.66 -16.26
C ASP A 127 -4.88 -0.51 -15.89
N ARG A 128 -4.36 0.57 -15.28
CA ARG A 128 -5.12 1.72 -14.77
C ARG A 128 -6.33 1.31 -13.93
N THR A 129 -6.12 0.32 -13.08
CA THR A 129 -7.16 -0.22 -12.19
C THR A 129 -6.85 0.04 -10.72
N VAL A 130 -7.89 0.26 -9.93
CA VAL A 130 -7.81 0.27 -8.47
C VAL A 130 -8.63 -0.89 -7.92
N PHE A 131 -8.08 -1.56 -6.91
CA PHE A 131 -8.70 -2.68 -6.22
C PHE A 131 -8.54 -2.53 -4.70
N PHE A 132 -9.37 -3.25 -3.96
CA PHE A 132 -9.32 -3.26 -2.50
C PHE A 132 -9.23 -4.70 -1.99
N THR A 133 -8.77 -4.83 -0.76
CA THR A 133 -8.71 -6.10 -0.05
C THR A 133 -9.28 -5.95 1.35
N LYS A 134 -9.83 -7.03 1.89
CA LYS A 134 -10.24 -7.12 3.29
C LYS A 134 -9.66 -8.38 3.90
N ASN A 135 -8.90 -8.24 4.98
CA ASN A 135 -8.30 -9.35 5.73
C ASN A 135 -7.53 -10.35 4.84
N GLY A 136 -6.93 -9.85 3.77
CA GLY A 136 -6.17 -10.65 2.81
C GLY A 136 -6.96 -11.23 1.64
N ASP A 137 -8.27 -10.96 1.56
CA ASP A 137 -9.11 -11.36 0.43
C ASP A 137 -9.27 -10.20 -0.58
N HIS A 138 -9.09 -10.49 -1.87
CA HIS A 138 -9.27 -9.52 -2.96
C HIS A 138 -10.75 -9.27 -3.24
N LEU A 139 -11.19 -8.00 -3.24
CA LEU A 139 -12.60 -7.63 -3.40
C LEU A 139 -13.03 -7.38 -4.85
N GLY A 140 -12.12 -7.60 -5.80
CA GLY A 140 -12.33 -7.33 -7.23
C GLY A 140 -11.79 -5.96 -7.65
N ILE A 141 -11.85 -5.71 -8.95
CA ILE A 141 -11.49 -4.40 -9.52
C ILE A 141 -12.62 -3.42 -9.19
N ALA A 142 -12.30 -2.35 -8.46
CA ALA A 142 -13.24 -1.32 -8.06
C ALA A 142 -13.40 -0.24 -9.14
N PHE A 143 -12.29 0.13 -9.78
CA PHE A 143 -12.23 1.20 -10.78
C PHE A 143 -11.32 0.77 -11.94
N SER A 144 -11.72 1.06 -13.18
CA SER A 144 -10.99 0.77 -14.42
C SER A 144 -11.18 1.88 -15.47
N ASP A 145 -10.34 1.84 -16.51
CA ASP A 145 -10.12 2.77 -17.65
C ASP A 145 -11.17 3.85 -17.95
N ASP A 146 -12.47 3.53 -17.98
CA ASP A 146 -13.53 4.49 -18.32
C ASP A 146 -13.77 5.55 -17.22
N ALA A 147 -13.29 5.31 -15.99
CA ALA A 147 -13.54 6.14 -14.80
C ALA A 147 -12.27 6.60 -14.07
N PHE A 148 -11.08 6.30 -14.60
CA PHE A 148 -9.79 6.57 -13.96
C PHE A 148 -8.89 7.41 -14.88
N SER A 149 -9.08 8.73 -14.91
CA SER A 149 -8.13 9.63 -15.56
C SER A 149 -6.89 9.81 -14.68
N TYR A 150 -6.04 8.80 -14.61
CA TYR A 150 -4.75 8.91 -13.94
C TYR A 150 -3.90 9.98 -14.60
N LYS A 151 -3.79 11.16 -13.99
CA LYS A 151 -2.71 12.08 -14.30
C LYS A 151 -1.47 11.62 -13.54
N LYS A 152 -0.51 11.13 -14.32
CA LYS A 152 0.74 10.51 -13.86
C LYS A 152 1.42 11.34 -12.76
N GLY A 153 1.71 10.70 -11.62
CA GLY A 153 2.43 11.33 -10.48
C GLY A 153 1.60 12.21 -9.54
N MET A 154 0.27 12.20 -9.63
CA MET A 154 -0.60 13.10 -8.83
C MET A 154 -1.50 12.39 -7.80
N LEU A 155 -1.39 11.07 -7.64
CA LEU A 155 -2.23 10.30 -6.71
C LEU A 155 -1.55 10.03 -5.39
N TYR A 156 -2.30 10.25 -4.31
CA TYR A 156 -1.86 10.01 -2.95
C TYR A 156 -2.74 8.93 -2.33
N PRO A 157 -2.16 7.93 -1.63
CA PRO A 157 -2.87 7.20 -0.60
C PRO A 157 -3.65 8.15 0.30
N PHE A 158 -4.87 7.75 0.63
CA PHE A 158 -5.83 8.59 1.33
C PHE A 158 -6.67 7.73 2.28
N ILE A 159 -6.97 8.29 3.45
CA ILE A 159 -8.00 7.80 4.36
C ILE A 159 -8.89 8.93 4.86
N GLY A 160 -10.16 8.63 5.07
CA GLY A 160 -11.12 9.51 5.74
C GLY A 160 -11.48 8.96 7.11
N LEU A 161 -11.48 9.86 8.08
CA LEU A 161 -11.78 9.59 9.49
C LEU A 161 -13.05 10.33 9.89
N SER A 162 -13.92 9.65 10.64
CA SER A 162 -15.10 10.23 11.25
C SER A 162 -14.81 10.60 12.70
N GLY A 163 -15.51 11.62 13.19
CA GLY A 163 -15.31 12.16 14.53
C GLY A 163 -15.44 11.10 15.60
N SER A 164 -14.43 11.03 16.47
CA SER A 164 -14.31 10.02 17.52
C SER A 164 -13.47 10.57 18.68
N LYS A 165 -13.69 10.00 19.87
CA LYS A 165 -12.88 10.26 21.07
C LYS A 165 -11.54 9.53 21.06
N SER A 166 -11.40 8.54 20.18
CA SER A 166 -10.16 7.82 19.90
C SER A 166 -9.97 7.70 18.39
N ILE A 167 -8.73 7.82 17.94
CA ILE A 167 -8.34 7.38 16.61
C ILE A 167 -7.22 6.38 16.84
N SER A 168 -7.36 5.18 16.28
CA SER A 168 -6.30 4.19 16.19
C SER A 168 -6.42 3.52 14.83
N THR A 169 -5.42 3.75 14.00
CA THR A 169 -5.30 3.14 12.67
C THR A 169 -3.82 3.07 12.36
N LYS A 170 -3.31 1.89 12.02
CA LYS A 170 -1.90 1.69 11.67
C LYS A 170 -1.74 1.53 10.17
N VAL A 171 -0.94 2.38 9.54
CA VAL A 171 -0.64 2.23 8.10
C VAL A 171 0.58 1.36 7.87
N ASN A 172 0.46 0.48 6.88
CA ASN A 172 1.56 -0.30 6.34
C ASN A 172 1.76 0.08 4.86
N PHE A 173 2.79 0.90 4.59
CA PHE A 173 3.24 1.22 3.24
C PHE A 173 4.28 0.21 2.70
N GLY A 174 4.37 -0.98 3.31
CA GLY A 174 5.37 -2.01 3.00
C GLY A 174 6.51 -2.12 4.01
N SER A 175 6.41 -1.44 5.16
CA SER A 175 7.34 -1.60 6.28
C SER A 175 7.14 -2.91 7.04
N ASN A 176 5.95 -3.50 6.95
CA ASN A 176 5.60 -4.79 7.53
C ASN A 176 5.05 -5.72 6.45
N LYS A 177 5.01 -7.02 6.75
CA LYS A 177 4.35 -8.01 5.87
C LYS A 177 2.87 -7.66 5.71
N PHE A 178 2.38 -7.66 4.46
CA PHE A 178 0.96 -7.48 4.15
C PHE A 178 0.14 -8.72 4.52
N THR A 179 -1.10 -8.51 4.95
CA THR A 179 -2.11 -9.55 5.14
C THR A 179 -2.54 -10.11 3.78
N TYR A 180 -2.68 -9.24 2.77
CA TYR A 180 -2.90 -9.66 1.40
C TYR A 180 -1.63 -10.33 0.83
N THR A 181 -1.70 -11.65 0.75
CA THR A 181 -0.64 -12.49 0.18
C THR A 181 -0.86 -12.79 -1.29
N ALA A 182 -2.10 -12.60 -1.80
CA ALA A 182 -2.50 -12.90 -3.17
C ALA A 182 -2.17 -11.80 -4.18
N MET A 183 -1.13 -10.97 -3.96
CA MET A 183 -0.54 -10.09 -4.99
C MET A 183 0.04 -10.83 -6.22
N ILE A 184 -0.37 -12.08 -6.46
CA ILE A 184 -0.19 -12.82 -7.69
C ILE A 184 -1.33 -12.43 -8.63
N ILE A 185 -1.17 -11.34 -9.38
CA ILE A 185 -1.94 -11.14 -10.60
C ILE A 185 -0.94 -10.84 -11.72
N ASP A 186 -0.96 -11.71 -12.73
CA ASP A 186 0.01 -11.94 -13.80
C ASP A 186 1.37 -12.50 -13.36
N GLY A 187 1.61 -13.77 -13.71
CA GLY A 187 2.74 -14.61 -13.29
C GLY A 187 4.15 -14.03 -13.44
N ASP A 188 4.32 -12.95 -14.19
CA ASP A 188 5.61 -12.25 -14.36
C ASP A 188 5.75 -10.97 -13.50
N ARG A 189 4.64 -10.30 -13.15
CA ARG A 189 4.67 -8.94 -12.57
C ARG A 189 5.03 -8.90 -11.08
N PHE A 190 4.66 -9.93 -10.31
CA PHE A 190 5.00 -10.00 -8.88
C PHE A 190 6.47 -10.30 -8.61
N VAL A 191 7.07 -11.14 -9.48
CA VAL A 191 8.51 -11.41 -9.49
C VAL A 191 9.27 -10.11 -9.70
N GLU A 192 8.80 -9.27 -10.63
CA GLU A 192 9.40 -7.97 -10.91
C GLU A 192 9.28 -6.98 -9.75
N VAL A 193 8.09 -6.83 -9.14
CA VAL A 193 7.89 -5.92 -7.99
C VAL A 193 8.71 -6.35 -6.78
N THR A 194 8.72 -7.65 -6.46
CA THR A 194 9.53 -8.20 -5.36
C THR A 194 11.02 -7.97 -5.62
N PHE A 195 11.48 -8.10 -6.87
CA PHE A 195 12.88 -7.83 -7.23
C PHE A 195 13.22 -6.34 -7.15
N LYS A 196 12.31 -5.45 -7.56
CA LYS A 196 12.48 -4.00 -7.42
C LYS A 196 12.61 -3.60 -5.94
N GLN A 197 11.77 -4.16 -5.06
CA GLN A 197 11.85 -3.91 -3.62
C GLN A 197 13.15 -4.45 -3.00
N ILE A 198 13.57 -5.67 -3.37
CA ILE A 198 14.83 -6.25 -2.90
C ILE A 198 16.01 -5.40 -3.34
N LYS A 199 16.06 -5.00 -4.62
CA LYS A 199 17.12 -4.14 -5.14
C LYS A 199 17.18 -2.79 -4.42
N PHE A 200 16.03 -2.18 -4.14
CA PHE A 200 15.96 -0.95 -3.38
C PHE A 200 16.50 -1.11 -1.95
N LEU A 201 16.15 -2.21 -1.26
CA LEU A 201 16.66 -2.51 0.07
C LEU A 201 18.17 -2.77 0.05
N GLU A 202 18.68 -3.50 -0.95
CA GLU A 202 20.12 -3.74 -1.16
C GLU A 202 20.89 -2.42 -1.34
N GLU A 203 20.37 -1.51 -2.18
CA GLU A 203 20.97 -0.19 -2.41
C GLU A 203 20.98 0.66 -1.12
N LYS A 204 19.89 0.64 -0.36
CA LYS A 204 19.78 1.36 0.92
C LYS A 204 20.73 0.79 1.97
N LEU A 205 20.82 -0.53 2.07
CA LEU A 205 21.74 -1.22 2.97
C LEU A 205 23.19 -0.88 2.63
N THR A 206 23.55 -0.92 1.34
CA THR A 206 24.90 -0.58 0.85
C THR A 206 25.30 0.84 1.25
N LYS A 207 24.40 1.82 1.06
CA LYS A 207 24.65 3.21 1.46
C LYS A 207 24.89 3.36 2.95
N LEU A 208 24.04 2.73 3.77
CA LEU A 208 24.18 2.79 5.23
C LEU A 208 25.46 2.11 5.72
N GLN A 209 25.85 0.99 5.13
CA GLN A 209 27.11 0.32 5.45
C GLN A 209 28.31 1.21 5.13
N GLN A 210 28.31 1.90 3.99
CA GLN A 210 29.36 2.86 3.62
C GLN A 210 29.42 4.05 4.59
N GLU A 211 28.27 4.64 4.92
CA GLU A 211 28.19 5.72 5.91
C GLU A 211 28.70 5.26 7.28
N ASN A 212 28.40 4.02 7.66
CA ASN A 212 28.83 3.44 8.92
C ASN A 212 30.35 3.22 8.96
N GLN A 213 30.95 2.72 7.87
CA GLN A 213 32.41 2.62 7.74
C GLN A 213 33.09 3.99 7.89
N ASN A 214 32.56 5.02 7.23
CA ASN A 214 33.10 6.38 7.36
C ASN A 214 33.02 6.87 8.81
N LYS A 215 31.89 6.62 9.49
CA LYS A 215 31.72 6.96 10.92
C LYS A 215 32.66 6.19 11.84
N GLU A 216 32.94 4.92 11.55
CA GLU A 216 33.94 4.14 12.30
C GLU A 216 35.35 4.74 12.16
N GLU A 217 35.72 5.19 10.95
CA GLU A 217 37.00 5.86 10.72
C GLU A 217 37.10 7.21 11.43
N GLU A 218 36.03 8.00 11.43
CA GLU A 218 35.94 9.24 12.17
C GLU A 218 36.00 9.01 13.69
N TRP A 219 35.29 7.99 14.20
CA TRP A 219 35.33 7.59 15.60
C TRP A 219 36.76 7.22 16.04
N LYS A 220 37.50 6.48 15.21
CA LYS A 220 38.92 6.14 15.49
C LYS A 220 39.79 7.39 15.66
N LYS A 221 39.44 8.50 14.99
CA LYS A 221 40.17 9.77 15.01
C LYS A 221 39.64 10.77 16.06
N ALA A 222 38.46 10.53 16.65
CA ALA A 222 37.77 11.50 17.49
C ALA A 222 38.31 11.57 18.94
N SER A 223 38.53 12.78 19.44
CA SER A 223 38.99 13.04 20.82
C SER A 223 37.91 12.77 21.88
N LYS A 224 36.62 12.80 21.51
CA LYS A 224 35.47 12.54 22.41
C LYS A 224 34.77 11.23 22.05
N LYS A 225 35.33 10.10 22.51
CA LYS A 225 34.90 8.75 22.10
C LYS A 225 33.46 8.35 22.50
N SER A 226 32.92 8.89 23.59
CA SER A 226 31.61 8.50 24.16
C SER A 226 30.40 8.90 23.29
N TYR A 227 30.39 10.10 22.71
CA TYR A 227 29.27 10.57 21.86
C TYR A 227 29.26 9.84 20.52
N ALA A 228 30.41 9.76 19.85
CA ALA A 228 30.56 9.05 18.58
C ALA A 228 30.27 7.54 18.71
N GLN A 229 30.50 6.93 19.89
CA GLN A 229 30.11 5.54 20.15
C GLN A 229 28.59 5.33 20.17
N LYS A 230 27.80 6.29 20.70
CA LYS A 230 26.33 6.18 20.70
C LYS A 230 25.74 6.25 19.30
N GLU A 231 26.25 7.15 18.46
CA GLU A 231 25.82 7.28 17.08
C GLU A 231 26.15 6.03 16.25
N LEU A 232 27.31 5.43 16.48
CA LEU A 232 27.71 4.17 15.85
C LEU A 232 26.78 3.01 16.24
N ILE A 233 26.44 2.89 17.53
CA ILE A 233 25.49 1.87 18.01
C ILE A 233 24.11 2.05 17.35
N GLN A 234 23.64 3.29 17.22
CA GLN A 234 22.35 3.58 16.60
C GLN A 234 22.35 3.28 15.09
N ALA A 235 23.46 3.53 14.41
CA ALA A 235 23.63 3.17 13.00
C ALA A 235 23.63 1.65 12.80
N ASN A 236 24.38 0.90 13.63
CA ASN A 236 24.43 -0.57 13.57
C ASN A 236 23.04 -1.20 13.78
N LYS A 237 22.23 -0.68 14.71
CA LYS A 237 20.85 -1.16 14.90
C LYS A 237 19.96 -0.95 13.66
N LYS A 238 20.17 0.14 12.91
CA LYS A 238 19.43 0.39 11.66
C LYS A 238 19.85 -0.59 10.56
N ILE A 239 21.14 -0.92 10.48
CA ILE A 239 21.67 -1.91 9.54
C ILE A 239 21.09 -3.29 9.85
N GLU A 240 21.16 -3.73 11.11
CA GLU A 240 20.63 -5.03 11.55
C GLU A 240 19.14 -5.18 11.24
N LYS A 241 18.35 -4.11 11.44
CA LYS A 241 16.93 -4.11 11.07
C LYS A 241 16.72 -4.34 9.57
N LEU A 242 17.48 -3.64 8.73
CA LEU A 242 17.38 -3.78 7.27
C LEU A 242 17.88 -5.14 6.78
N GLU A 243 18.91 -5.71 7.40
CA GLU A 243 19.40 -7.06 7.06
C GLU A 243 18.33 -8.12 7.34
N ASN A 244 17.62 -8.00 8.47
CA ASN A 244 16.51 -8.89 8.80
C ASN A 244 15.34 -8.73 7.82
N GLU A 245 14.98 -7.50 7.45
CA GLU A 245 13.96 -7.23 6.43
C GLU A 245 14.34 -7.84 5.07
N LEU A 246 15.60 -7.66 4.64
CA LEU A 246 16.11 -8.20 3.38
C LEU A 246 16.14 -9.73 3.38
N ALA A 247 16.52 -10.36 4.50
CA ALA A 247 16.52 -11.82 4.64
C ALA A 247 15.09 -12.38 4.48
N ASN A 248 14.09 -11.73 5.08
CA ASN A 248 12.69 -12.11 4.93
C ASN A 248 12.21 -11.94 3.48
N CYS A 249 12.53 -10.81 2.83
CA CYS A 249 12.19 -10.59 1.42
C CYS A 249 12.82 -11.66 0.49
N ASN A 250 14.06 -12.06 0.75
CA ASN A 250 14.73 -13.11 -0.02
C ASN A 250 14.12 -14.50 0.18
N LYS A 251 13.63 -14.80 1.39
CA LYS A 251 12.86 -16.02 1.66
C LYS A 251 11.56 -16.03 0.84
N ILE A 252 10.79 -14.94 0.91
CA ILE A 252 9.55 -14.77 0.12
C ILE A 252 9.86 -14.92 -1.39
N LYS A 253 10.91 -14.28 -1.90
CA LYS A 253 11.38 -14.43 -3.29
C LYS A 253 11.62 -15.88 -3.69
N THR A 254 12.15 -16.70 -2.79
CA THR A 254 12.41 -18.12 -3.07
C THR A 254 11.10 -18.90 -3.16
N GLU A 255 10.20 -18.72 -2.20
CA GLU A 255 8.87 -19.35 -2.17
C GLU A 255 8.05 -18.99 -3.43
N LEU A 256 8.17 -17.76 -3.91
CA LEU A 256 7.48 -17.31 -5.12
C LEU A 256 8.00 -17.96 -6.39
N LYS A 257 9.31 -18.11 -6.53
CA LYS A 257 9.91 -18.82 -7.66
C LYS A 257 9.48 -20.29 -7.70
N GLU A 258 9.21 -20.90 -6.55
CA GLU A 258 8.65 -22.25 -6.48
C GLU A 258 7.18 -22.28 -6.92
N LYS A 259 6.37 -21.34 -6.45
CA LYS A 259 4.97 -21.19 -6.87
C LYS A 259 4.83 -20.90 -8.37
N GLU A 260 5.70 -20.08 -8.93
CA GLU A 260 5.75 -19.78 -10.37
C GLU A 260 5.96 -21.07 -11.19
N LYS A 261 6.89 -21.93 -10.76
CA LYS A 261 7.11 -23.25 -11.40
C LYS A 261 5.86 -24.14 -11.32
N GLU A 262 5.16 -24.14 -10.18
CA GLU A 262 3.90 -24.88 -10.02
C GLU A 262 2.83 -24.38 -10.99
N ILE A 263 2.66 -23.05 -11.10
CA ILE A 263 1.67 -22.43 -11.99
C ILE A 263 1.96 -22.77 -13.46
N ILE A 264 3.22 -22.66 -13.90
CA ILE A 264 3.64 -23.01 -15.27
C ILE A 264 3.29 -24.47 -15.58
N ASN A 265 3.53 -25.39 -14.63
CA ASN A 265 3.15 -26.79 -14.77
C ASN A 265 1.63 -26.99 -14.90
N TYR A 266 0.83 -26.27 -14.10
CA TYR A 266 -0.64 -26.33 -14.22
C TYR A 266 -1.13 -25.77 -15.56
N GLN A 267 -0.59 -24.65 -16.04
CA GLN A 267 -0.94 -24.06 -17.33
C GLN A 267 -0.63 -25.02 -18.50
N GLN A 268 0.50 -25.72 -18.45
CA GLN A 268 0.84 -26.75 -19.44
C GLN A 268 -0.17 -27.90 -19.45
N LYS A 269 -0.59 -28.37 -18.27
CA LYS A 269 -1.63 -29.40 -18.14
C LYS A 269 -2.98 -28.92 -18.66
N LEU A 270 -3.37 -27.69 -18.35
CA LEU A 270 -4.62 -27.09 -18.83
C LEU A 270 -4.64 -27.02 -20.36
N LYS A 271 -3.59 -26.48 -20.96
CA LYS A 271 -3.45 -26.40 -22.43
C LYS A 271 -3.50 -27.77 -23.10
N SER A 272 -2.95 -28.81 -22.46
CA SER A 272 -3.06 -30.19 -22.93
C SER A 272 -4.50 -30.70 -22.87
N ALA A 273 -5.24 -30.40 -21.80
CA ALA A 273 -6.63 -30.78 -21.63
C ALA A 273 -7.56 -30.07 -22.65
N GLU A 274 -7.37 -28.77 -22.86
CA GLU A 274 -8.10 -27.98 -23.87
C GLU A 274 -7.91 -28.57 -25.27
N LYS A 275 -6.68 -28.94 -25.64
CA LYS A 275 -6.40 -29.59 -26.93
C LYS A 275 -7.14 -30.93 -27.08
N LYS A 276 -7.27 -31.71 -26.01
CA LYS A 276 -8.03 -32.97 -26.03
C LYS A 276 -9.54 -32.72 -26.18
N LEU A 277 -10.07 -31.71 -25.49
CA LEU A 277 -11.48 -31.31 -25.62
C LEU A 277 -11.81 -30.85 -27.05
N GLU A 278 -10.92 -30.07 -27.66
CA GLU A 278 -11.03 -29.63 -29.07
C GLU A 278 -11.11 -30.84 -30.02
N GLN A 279 -10.25 -31.85 -29.80
CA GLN A 279 -10.24 -33.08 -30.59
C GLN A 279 -11.55 -33.86 -30.46
N ILE A 280 -12.06 -34.02 -29.24
CA ILE A 280 -13.33 -34.71 -28.97
C ILE A 280 -14.50 -33.95 -29.61
N SER A 281 -14.54 -32.62 -29.47
CA SER A 281 -15.57 -31.75 -30.07
C SER A 281 -15.61 -31.91 -31.60
N ASN A 282 -14.44 -32.00 -32.25
CA ASN A 282 -14.35 -32.21 -33.70
C ASN A 282 -14.78 -33.62 -34.15
N ILE A 283 -14.63 -34.64 -33.31
CA ILE A 283 -15.15 -35.99 -33.59
C ILE A 283 -16.68 -36.00 -33.50
N LEU A 284 -17.26 -35.36 -32.48
CA LEU A 284 -18.71 -35.33 -32.27
C LEU A 284 -19.48 -34.51 -33.33
N LYS A 285 -18.80 -33.64 -34.08
CA LYS A 285 -19.39 -32.86 -35.18
C LYS A 285 -19.38 -33.57 -36.54
N LYS A 286 -18.76 -34.75 -36.65
CA LYS A 286 -18.73 -35.59 -37.86
C LYS A 286 -19.75 -36.71 -37.75
#